data_AF-A0A383EGD3-F1
#
_entry.id   AF-A0A383EGD3-F1
#
_cell.length_a   1.000
_cell.length_b   1.000
_cell.length_c   1.000
_cell.angle_alpha   90.00
_cell.angle_beta   90.00
_cell.angle_gamma   90.00
#
_symmetry.space_group_name_H-M   'P 1'
#
loop_
_entity.id
_entity.type
_entity.pdbx_description
1 polymer ?
#
loop_
_entity_poly.entity_id
_entity_poly.type
_entity_poly.pdbx_seq_one_letter_code
_entity_poly.pdbx_strand_id
1 'polypeptide(L)'
;MAKIDVTELDIFYISFDEPNCEEHWADLLNKVPWAKRIHGVKGFDAAHKSAAEQSETERFITVDGDNIVMDDFFEQKLDVPETDHDGNDISESIFSWNAKNMLNGLVYGNGGLKCWPKEYALNMKTHEDADDEEGMEFCWKLNYIQLNDTFSEVYQTASPFQAFRAGFREGVKMSLDQGVHISPDEFKEKIW
;
A
#
# COMPACT_ATOMS: atom_id res chain seq x y z
N MET A 1 24.07 2.32 8.93
CA MET A 1 22.64 2.04 8.78
C MET A 1 22.49 0.62 8.29
N ALA A 2 21.64 -0.17 8.96
CA ALA A 2 21.37 -1.52 8.52
C ALA A 2 20.50 -1.44 7.25
N LYS A 3 20.93 -2.10 6.18
CA LYS A 3 20.09 -2.28 4.99
C LYS A 3 19.39 -3.61 5.14
N ILE A 4 18.08 -3.61 4.96
CA ILE A 4 17.26 -4.81 4.99
C ILE A 4 17.11 -5.29 3.56
N ASP A 5 17.50 -6.53 3.28
CA ASP A 5 17.19 -7.16 2.00
C ASP A 5 15.70 -7.52 2.01
N VAL A 6 14.94 -7.07 1.01
CA VAL A 6 13.47 -7.29 1.03
C VAL A 6 13.09 -8.77 0.97
N THR A 7 14.01 -9.63 0.49
CA THR A 7 13.82 -11.08 0.45
C THR A 7 13.94 -11.76 1.82
N GLU A 8 14.50 -11.07 2.82
CA GLU A 8 14.57 -11.53 4.21
C GLU A 8 13.31 -11.20 5.02
N LEU A 9 12.38 -10.43 4.44
CA LEU A 9 11.11 -10.07 5.07
C LEU A 9 10.01 -11.07 4.75
N ASP A 10 9.04 -11.22 5.66
CA ASP A 10 7.77 -11.84 5.30
C ASP A 10 7.05 -11.01 4.23
N ILE A 11 6.55 -11.68 3.20
CA ILE A 11 5.80 -11.08 2.09
C ILE A 11 4.37 -11.61 2.13
N PHE A 12 3.42 -10.71 2.30
CA PHE A 12 1.99 -11.01 2.38
C PHE A 12 1.26 -10.50 1.14
N TYR A 13 0.61 -11.42 0.44
CA TYR A 13 -0.36 -11.08 -0.60
C TYR A 13 -1.74 -10.88 0.03
N ILE A 14 -2.25 -9.66 -0.01
CA ILE A 14 -3.55 -9.29 0.56
C ILE A 14 -4.57 -9.21 -0.58
N SER A 15 -5.59 -10.06 -0.53
CA SER A 15 -6.63 -10.13 -1.56
C SER A 15 -8.01 -10.26 -0.94
N PHE A 16 -9.03 -9.75 -1.61
CA PHE A 16 -10.41 -9.83 -1.14
C PHE A 16 -11.35 -10.34 -2.24
N ASP A 17 -11.68 -9.50 -3.21
CA ASP A 17 -12.64 -9.80 -4.29
C ASP A 17 -12.13 -9.38 -5.67
N GLU A 18 -10.81 -9.14 -5.82
CA GLU A 18 -10.19 -8.82 -7.10
C GLU A 18 -10.33 -10.02 -8.07
N PRO A 19 -10.90 -9.83 -9.27
CA PRO A 19 -11.13 -10.93 -10.21
C PRO A 19 -9.87 -11.67 -10.65
N ASN A 20 -8.74 -10.97 -10.66
CA ASN A 20 -7.42 -11.42 -11.09
C ASN A 20 -6.55 -11.97 -9.95
N CYS A 21 -7.06 -12.03 -8.71
CA CYS A 21 -6.21 -12.34 -7.56
C CYS A 21 -5.57 -13.74 -7.59
N GLU A 22 -6.23 -14.74 -8.18
CA GLU A 22 -5.66 -16.09 -8.27
C GLU A 22 -4.47 -16.17 -9.24
N GLU A 23 -4.55 -15.45 -10.36
CA GLU A 23 -3.47 -15.38 -11.35
C GLU A 23 -2.26 -14.62 -10.76
N HIS A 24 -2.52 -13.48 -10.12
CA HIS A 24 -1.49 -12.66 -9.49
C HIS A 24 -0.85 -13.37 -8.29
N TRP A 25 -1.64 -14.12 -7.52
CA TRP A 25 -1.11 -14.96 -6.44
C TRP A 25 -0.18 -16.04 -6.96
N ALA A 26 -0.55 -16.71 -8.05
CA ALA A 26 0.30 -17.71 -8.69
C ALA A 26 1.60 -17.10 -9.25
N ASP A 27 1.53 -15.91 -9.85
CA ASP A 27 2.70 -15.15 -10.29
C ASP A 27 3.65 -14.82 -9.12
N LEU A 28 3.12 -14.29 -8.01
CA LEU A 28 3.94 -13.97 -6.84
C LEU A 28 4.57 -15.23 -6.23
N LEU A 29 3.82 -16.34 -6.09
CA LEU A 29 4.37 -17.60 -5.56
C LEU A 29 5.47 -18.19 -6.43
N ASN A 30 5.42 -17.99 -7.75
CA ASN A 30 6.51 -18.43 -8.64
C ASN A 30 7.80 -17.65 -8.39
N LYS A 31 7.70 -16.38 -7.97
CA LYS A 31 8.84 -15.50 -7.66
C LYS A 31 9.31 -15.66 -6.21
N VAL A 32 8.38 -15.83 -5.29
CA VAL A 32 8.58 -15.90 -3.84
C VAL A 32 7.79 -17.09 -3.26
N PRO A 33 8.35 -18.30 -3.29
CA PRO A 33 7.62 -19.50 -2.86
C PRO A 33 7.23 -19.52 -1.38
N TRP A 34 7.82 -18.67 -0.55
CA TRP A 34 7.51 -18.53 0.88
C TRP A 34 6.51 -17.40 1.18
N ALA A 35 6.02 -16.70 0.17
CA ALA A 35 4.99 -15.68 0.38
C ALA A 35 3.76 -16.31 1.07
N LYS A 36 3.12 -15.53 1.93
CA LYS A 36 1.89 -15.89 2.65
C LYS A 36 0.72 -15.12 2.02
N ARG A 37 -0.50 -15.64 2.14
CA ARG A 37 -1.70 -15.00 1.59
C ARG A 37 -2.72 -14.71 2.68
N ILE A 38 -3.17 -13.47 2.73
CA ILE A 38 -4.35 -13.03 3.47
C ILE A 38 -5.48 -12.89 2.46
N HIS A 39 -6.51 -13.73 2.56
CA HIS A 39 -7.60 -13.73 1.60
C HIS A 39 -8.98 -13.65 2.26
N GLY A 40 -9.85 -12.80 1.71
CA GLY A 40 -11.25 -12.70 2.12
C GLY A 40 -11.48 -12.02 3.48
N VAL A 41 -10.44 -11.41 4.06
CA VAL A 41 -10.56 -10.61 5.29
C VAL A 41 -11.15 -9.25 4.92
N LYS A 42 -12.29 -8.91 5.52
CA LYS A 42 -13.00 -7.67 5.23
C LYS A 42 -12.44 -6.54 6.09
N GLY A 43 -12.05 -5.45 5.44
CA GLY A 43 -11.55 -4.23 6.09
C GLY A 43 -10.05 -4.04 5.88
N PHE A 44 -9.61 -2.78 5.77
CA PHE A 44 -8.21 -2.45 5.55
C PHE A 44 -7.39 -2.80 6.80
N ASP A 45 -7.87 -2.37 7.96
CA ASP A 45 -7.20 -2.59 9.23
C ASP A 45 -7.14 -4.09 9.54
N ALA A 46 -8.26 -4.79 9.39
CA ALA A 46 -8.34 -6.22 9.69
C ALA A 46 -7.39 -7.06 8.83
N ALA A 47 -7.26 -6.76 7.54
CA ALA A 47 -6.40 -7.52 6.63
C ALA A 47 -4.90 -7.31 6.95
N HIS A 48 -4.49 -6.08 7.22
CA HIS A 48 -3.10 -5.76 7.57
C HIS A 48 -2.73 -6.25 8.98
N LYS A 49 -3.64 -6.18 9.95
CA LYS A 49 -3.47 -6.78 11.28
C LYS A 49 -3.28 -8.30 11.16
N SER A 50 -4.06 -8.97 10.30
CA SER A 50 -3.90 -10.41 10.06
C SER A 50 -2.54 -10.79 9.45
N ALA A 51 -2.00 -9.94 8.57
CA ALA A 51 -0.62 -10.08 8.07
C ALA A 51 0.40 -9.91 9.19
N ALA A 52 0.26 -8.83 9.98
CA ALA A 52 1.18 -8.53 11.09
C ALA A 52 1.19 -9.62 12.18
N GLU A 53 0.04 -10.19 12.51
CA GLU A 53 -0.09 -11.32 13.46
C GLU A 53 0.65 -12.58 12.98
N GLN A 54 0.71 -12.81 11.67
CA GLN A 54 1.38 -13.96 11.04
C GLN A 54 2.84 -13.68 10.66
N SER A 55 3.29 -12.44 10.80
CA SER A 55 4.65 -12.02 10.50
C SER A 55 5.59 -12.47 11.61
N GLU A 56 6.67 -13.13 11.23
CA GLU A 56 7.79 -13.54 12.08
C GLU A 56 8.91 -12.49 12.07
N THR A 57 8.88 -11.56 11.11
CA THR A 57 9.83 -10.45 10.98
C THR A 57 9.31 -9.16 11.63
N GLU A 58 10.22 -8.27 12.06
CA GLU A 58 9.89 -6.96 12.66
C GLU A 58 9.19 -6.01 11.67
N ARG A 59 9.45 -6.19 10.38
CA ARG A 59 8.79 -5.51 9.28
C ARG A 59 8.32 -6.52 8.26
N PHE A 60 7.30 -6.20 7.47
CA PHE A 60 6.80 -7.10 6.43
C PHE A 60 6.35 -6.33 5.19
N ILE A 61 6.36 -7.00 4.04
CA ILE A 61 5.90 -6.44 2.77
C ILE A 61 4.44 -6.82 2.54
N THR A 62 3.63 -5.90 2.06
CA THR A 62 2.29 -6.18 1.53
C THR A 62 2.24 -5.98 0.03
N VAL A 63 1.58 -6.92 -0.65
CA VAL A 63 1.26 -6.89 -2.08
C VAL A 63 -0.26 -6.94 -2.23
N ASP A 64 -0.85 -5.93 -2.87
CA ASP A 64 -2.31 -5.85 -3.06
C ASP A 64 -2.82 -6.85 -4.11
N GLY A 65 -4.08 -7.25 -4.00
CA GLY A 65 -4.70 -8.30 -4.82
C GLY A 65 -4.72 -7.99 -6.32
N ASP A 66 -4.62 -6.71 -6.68
CA ASP A 66 -4.61 -6.22 -8.05
C ASP A 66 -3.20 -5.93 -8.59
N ASN A 67 -2.15 -6.27 -7.84
CA ASN A 67 -0.75 -5.99 -8.20
C ASN A 67 -0.04 -7.18 -8.85
N ILE A 68 0.88 -6.88 -9.78
CA ILE A 68 1.94 -7.78 -10.23
C ILE A 68 3.29 -7.16 -9.82
N VAL A 69 4.10 -7.92 -9.10
CA VAL A 69 5.42 -7.47 -8.61
C VAL A 69 6.48 -7.65 -9.69
N MET A 70 7.31 -6.64 -9.91
CA MET A 70 8.43 -6.70 -10.85
C MET A 70 9.60 -7.49 -10.25
N ASP A 71 10.34 -8.26 -11.06
CA ASP A 71 11.40 -9.16 -10.57
C ASP A 71 12.54 -8.41 -9.85
N ASP A 72 12.84 -7.19 -10.29
CA ASP A 72 13.87 -6.32 -9.72
C ASP A 72 13.54 -5.81 -8.31
N PHE A 73 12.30 -5.97 -7.86
CA PHE A 73 11.94 -5.74 -6.47
C PHE A 73 12.74 -6.65 -5.54
N PHE A 74 12.95 -7.91 -5.92
CA PHE A 74 13.62 -8.89 -5.05
C PHE A 74 15.15 -8.71 -5.00
N GLU A 75 15.69 -7.72 -5.71
CA GLU A 75 17.07 -7.27 -5.59
C GLU A 75 17.20 -6.07 -4.64
N GLN A 76 16.08 -5.55 -4.12
CA GLN A 76 16.05 -4.32 -3.33
C GLN A 76 16.64 -4.50 -1.93
N LYS A 77 17.40 -3.48 -1.54
CA LYS A 77 17.93 -3.31 -0.18
C LYS A 77 17.41 -2.02 0.39
N LEU A 78 16.39 -2.14 1.23
CA LEU A 78 15.74 -1.01 1.88
C LEU A 78 16.67 -0.41 2.93
N ASP A 79 16.89 0.90 2.85
CA ASP A 79 17.51 1.67 3.92
C ASP A 79 16.41 2.08 4.91
N VAL A 80 16.55 1.64 6.16
CA VAL A 80 15.64 2.00 7.25
C VAL A 80 16.42 2.85 8.25
N PRO A 81 16.53 4.17 8.01
CA PRO A 81 17.14 5.07 8.97
C PRO A 81 16.28 5.18 10.23
N GLU A 82 16.92 5.36 11.39
CA GLU A 82 16.21 5.68 12.64
C GLU A 82 15.61 7.09 12.59
N THR A 83 16.30 8.03 11.95
CA THR A 83 15.88 9.42 11.87
C THR A 83 15.93 9.97 10.46
N ASP A 84 15.04 10.92 10.15
CA ASP A 84 15.11 11.70 8.92
C ASP A 84 16.24 12.77 8.97
N HIS A 85 16.32 13.62 7.94
CA HIS A 85 17.31 14.69 7.86
C HIS A 85 17.16 15.77 8.93
N ASP A 86 15.97 15.92 9.51
CA ASP A 86 15.64 16.90 10.53
C ASP A 86 15.73 16.31 11.95
N GLY A 87 16.07 15.02 12.06
CA GLY A 87 16.23 14.29 13.32
C GLY A 87 14.93 13.73 13.89
N ASN A 88 13.84 13.70 13.12
CA ASN A 88 12.58 13.09 13.52
C ASN A 88 12.72 11.57 13.47
N ASP A 89 12.15 10.86 14.45
CA ASP A 89 12.11 9.40 14.47
C ASP A 89 11.20 8.88 13.35
N ILE A 90 11.78 8.08 12.45
CA ILE A 90 11.10 7.46 11.31
C ILE A 90 11.27 5.93 11.31
N SER A 91 11.73 5.36 12.43
CA SER A 91 11.87 3.91 12.59
C SER A 91 10.54 3.16 12.39
N GLU A 92 9.43 3.79 12.81
CA GLU A 92 8.06 3.30 12.65
C GLU A 92 7.36 3.79 11.37
N SER A 93 8.07 4.46 10.45
CA SER A 93 7.47 4.90 9.18
C SER A 93 7.17 3.72 8.27
N ILE A 94 6.11 3.81 7.46
CA ILE A 94 5.77 2.84 6.43
C ILE A 94 6.44 3.27 5.13
N PHE A 95 7.29 2.42 4.56
CA PHE A 95 7.92 2.72 3.28
C PHE A 95 6.99 2.30 2.14
N SER A 96 6.69 3.22 1.23
CA SER A 96 5.75 2.99 0.12
C SER A 96 6.49 3.17 -1.19
N TRP A 97 6.60 2.12 -2.00
CA TRP A 97 7.12 2.22 -3.36
C TRP A 97 6.03 2.69 -4.32
N ASN A 98 6.43 3.18 -5.48
CA ASN A 98 5.48 3.51 -6.54
C ASN A 98 4.99 2.23 -7.24
N ALA A 99 3.75 2.28 -7.72
CA ALA A 99 3.23 1.37 -8.71
C ALA A 99 2.92 2.11 -10.01
N LYS A 100 3.00 1.38 -11.12
CA LYS A 100 2.52 1.84 -12.42
C LYS A 100 1.08 1.41 -12.62
N ASN A 101 0.18 2.37 -12.75
CA ASN A 101 -1.21 2.11 -13.09
C ASN A 101 -1.32 1.73 -14.58
N MET A 102 -1.76 0.50 -14.86
CA MET A 102 -1.74 -0.03 -16.23
C MET A 102 -2.87 0.49 -17.12
N LEU A 103 -3.87 1.18 -16.55
CA LEU A 103 -4.93 1.82 -17.32
C LEU A 103 -4.47 3.15 -17.95
N ASN A 104 -3.72 3.97 -17.21
CA ASN A 104 -3.38 5.34 -17.62
C ASN A 104 -1.87 5.63 -17.68
N GLY A 105 -1.01 4.71 -17.21
CA GLY A 105 0.44 4.83 -17.22
C GLY A 105 1.02 5.73 -16.13
N LEU A 106 0.20 6.26 -15.22
CA LEU A 106 0.66 7.08 -14.10
C LEU A 106 1.43 6.23 -13.07
N VAL A 107 2.40 6.86 -12.40
CA VAL A 107 3.30 6.22 -11.44
C VAL A 107 3.26 6.98 -10.12
N TYR A 108 2.78 6.34 -9.06
CA TYR A 108 2.58 6.94 -7.73
C TYR A 108 2.41 5.86 -6.66
N GLY A 109 2.45 6.24 -5.37
CA GLY A 109 2.46 5.30 -4.25
C GLY A 109 1.14 4.58 -3.95
N ASN A 110 0.03 4.99 -4.58
CA ASN A 110 -1.25 4.33 -4.36
C ASN A 110 -1.27 2.98 -5.08
N GLY A 111 -1.65 1.93 -4.36
CA GLY A 111 -1.61 0.56 -4.87
C GLY A 111 -0.18 0.04 -5.10
N GLY A 112 0.85 0.73 -4.61
CA GLY A 112 2.23 0.24 -4.62
C GLY A 112 2.55 -0.64 -3.43
N LEU A 113 3.69 -1.33 -3.54
CA LEU A 113 4.23 -2.17 -2.47
C LEU A 113 4.50 -1.34 -1.22
N LYS A 114 4.28 -1.93 -0.04
CA LYS A 114 4.50 -1.26 1.24
C LYS A 114 5.28 -2.15 2.20
N CYS A 115 6.22 -1.55 2.93
CA CYS A 115 6.96 -2.17 4.03
C CYS A 115 6.49 -1.60 5.36
N TRP A 116 5.77 -2.43 6.11
CA TRP A 116 5.12 -2.06 7.36
C TRP A 116 5.98 -2.45 8.56
N PRO A 117 6.12 -1.59 9.57
CA PRO A 117 6.51 -2.03 10.91
C PRO A 117 5.39 -2.89 11.51
N LYS A 118 5.74 -4.06 12.06
CA LYS A 118 4.78 -5.03 12.59
C LYS A 118 3.93 -4.43 13.71
N GLU A 119 4.58 -3.84 14.70
CA GLU A 119 3.89 -3.27 15.87
C GLU A 119 2.98 -2.11 15.47
N TYR A 120 3.41 -1.28 14.52
CA TYR A 120 2.58 -0.21 13.98
C TYR A 120 1.30 -0.77 13.33
N ALA A 121 1.41 -1.79 12.47
CA ALA A 121 0.26 -2.41 11.80
C ALA A 121 -0.70 -3.11 12.78
N LEU A 122 -0.21 -3.67 13.89
CA LEU A 122 -1.06 -4.27 14.93
C LEU A 122 -1.90 -3.22 15.68
N ASN A 123 -1.32 -2.04 15.92
CA ASN A 123 -1.90 -1.01 16.77
C ASN A 123 -2.69 0.07 16.01
N MET A 124 -2.64 0.08 14.68
CA MET A 124 -3.35 1.09 13.90
C MET A 124 -4.87 1.02 14.09
N LYS A 125 -5.48 2.19 13.97
CA LYS A 125 -6.93 2.41 14.00
C LYS A 125 -7.28 3.37 12.89
N THR A 126 -7.56 2.82 11.72
CA THR A 126 -7.93 3.58 10.52
C THR A 126 -9.21 3.01 9.91
N HIS A 127 -9.78 3.72 8.93
CA HIS A 127 -10.93 3.25 8.16
C HIS A 127 -12.10 2.77 9.05
N GLU A 128 -12.35 1.45 9.08
CA GLU A 128 -13.44 0.83 9.84
C GLU A 128 -13.28 0.94 11.36
N ASP A 129 -12.06 1.09 11.85
CA ASP A 129 -11.70 1.13 13.27
C ASP A 129 -11.33 2.55 13.74
N ALA A 130 -11.42 3.55 12.85
CA ALA A 130 -11.09 4.93 13.17
C ALA A 130 -12.02 5.52 14.25
N ASP A 131 -11.43 6.09 15.29
CA ASP A 131 -12.09 6.81 16.37
C ASP A 131 -11.92 8.34 16.27
N ASP A 132 -11.27 8.81 15.20
CA ASP A 132 -11.00 10.22 14.87
C ASP A 132 -11.17 10.52 13.36
N GLU A 133 -11.23 11.81 13.01
CA GLU A 133 -11.37 12.25 11.61
C GLU A 133 -10.10 11.93 10.78
N GLU A 134 -8.92 12.03 11.38
CA GLU A 134 -7.65 11.71 10.71
C GLU A 134 -7.53 10.23 10.35
N GLY A 135 -8.08 9.32 11.15
CA GLY A 135 -8.07 7.88 10.88
C GLY A 135 -9.05 7.47 9.79
N MET A 136 -10.12 8.25 9.60
CA MET A 136 -11.00 8.12 8.45
C MET A 136 -10.27 8.54 7.16
N GLU A 137 -9.36 9.51 7.23
CA GLU A 137 -8.47 9.94 6.14
C GLU A 137 -7.03 9.46 6.38
N PHE A 138 -6.85 8.14 6.31
CA PHE A 138 -5.59 7.45 6.63
C PHE A 138 -4.33 8.04 5.97
N CYS A 139 -4.48 8.72 4.82
CA CYS A 139 -3.39 9.41 4.12
C CYS A 139 -2.67 10.46 4.99
N TRP A 140 -3.33 10.99 6.04
CA TRP A 140 -2.74 11.96 6.97
C TRP A 140 -2.35 11.36 8.32
N LYS A 141 -2.92 10.21 8.70
CA LYS A 141 -2.62 9.53 9.97
C LYS A 141 -1.43 8.58 9.88
N LEU A 142 -1.25 7.95 8.72
CA LEU A 142 -0.20 6.98 8.51
C LEU A 142 1.12 7.67 8.15
N ASN A 143 2.19 7.34 8.89
CA ASN A 143 3.51 7.91 8.70
C ASN A 143 4.22 7.28 7.48
N TYR A 144 3.83 7.68 6.27
CA TYR A 144 4.39 7.17 5.03
C TYR A 144 5.67 7.89 4.61
N ILE A 145 6.68 7.12 4.22
CA ILE A 145 7.82 7.59 3.42
C ILE A 145 7.62 7.09 1.99
N GLN A 146 7.39 8.02 1.08
CA GLN A 146 7.26 7.70 -0.34
C GLN A 146 8.63 7.52 -0.98
N LEU A 147 8.84 6.35 -1.59
CA LEU A 147 10.03 6.02 -2.36
C LEU A 147 9.75 6.28 -3.84
N ASN A 148 10.76 6.76 -4.56
CA ASN A 148 10.64 7.16 -5.97
C ASN A 148 10.66 5.97 -6.92
N ASP A 149 11.26 4.85 -6.52
CA ASP A 149 11.38 3.65 -7.34
C ASP A 149 10.03 2.96 -7.54
N THR A 150 9.88 2.28 -8.67
CA THR A 150 8.65 1.60 -9.08
C THR A 150 8.92 0.12 -9.22
N PHE A 151 8.16 -0.70 -8.49
CA PHE A 151 8.41 -2.15 -8.40
C PHE A 151 7.17 -3.01 -8.59
N SER A 152 6.06 -2.40 -9.02
CA SER A 152 4.81 -3.11 -9.24
C SER A 152 3.95 -2.45 -10.30
N GLU A 153 3.09 -3.25 -10.90
CA GLU A 153 2.06 -2.84 -11.85
C GLU A 153 0.69 -3.12 -11.24
N VAL A 154 -0.21 -2.14 -11.32
CA VAL A 154 -1.58 -2.23 -10.77
C VAL A 154 -2.58 -2.47 -11.89
N TYR A 155 -3.40 -3.52 -11.74
CA TYR A 155 -4.41 -3.97 -12.71
C TYR A 155 -5.82 -3.90 -12.10
N GLN A 156 -6.39 -2.69 -12.12
CA GLN A 156 -7.69 -2.37 -11.49
C GLN A 156 -8.91 -2.52 -12.41
N THR A 157 -8.74 -3.10 -13.60
CA THR A 157 -9.76 -3.11 -14.66
C THR A 157 -10.20 -4.50 -15.12
N ALA A 158 -9.93 -5.55 -14.33
CA ALA A 158 -10.29 -6.92 -14.69
C ALA A 158 -11.81 -7.16 -14.75
N SER A 159 -12.61 -6.32 -14.08
CA SER A 159 -14.08 -6.29 -14.26
C SER A 159 -14.63 -4.86 -14.25
N PRO A 160 -15.83 -4.62 -14.84
CA PRO A 160 -16.49 -3.32 -14.77
C PRO A 160 -16.69 -2.82 -13.33
N PHE A 161 -16.98 -3.73 -12.40
CA PHE A 161 -17.19 -3.36 -11.00
C PHE A 161 -15.88 -2.97 -10.30
N GLN A 162 -14.79 -3.69 -10.53
CA GLN A 162 -13.46 -3.32 -10.01
C GLN A 162 -13.02 -1.96 -10.57
N ALA A 163 -13.18 -1.75 -11.89
CA ALA A 163 -12.85 -0.49 -12.55
C ALA A 163 -13.63 0.69 -11.98
N PHE A 164 -14.94 0.49 -11.73
CA PHE A 164 -15.77 1.50 -11.09
C PHE A 164 -15.29 1.84 -9.68
N ARG A 165 -15.00 0.84 -8.83
CA ARG A 165 -14.54 1.08 -7.45
C ARG A 165 -13.20 1.81 -7.41
N ALA A 166 -12.24 1.38 -8.24
CA ALA A 166 -10.94 2.01 -8.33
C ALA A 166 -11.05 3.46 -8.82
N GLY A 167 -11.75 3.68 -9.93
CA GLY A 167 -11.96 5.02 -10.48
C GLY A 167 -12.75 5.94 -9.55
N PHE A 168 -13.76 5.43 -8.84
CA PHE A 168 -14.50 6.20 -7.84
C PHE A 168 -13.59 6.62 -6.69
N ARG A 169 -12.82 5.69 -6.11
CA ARG A 169 -11.89 5.98 -5.01
C ARG A 169 -10.86 7.03 -5.44
N GLU A 170 -10.19 6.82 -6.57
CA GLU A 170 -9.17 7.76 -7.06
C GLU A 170 -9.76 9.11 -7.43
N GLY A 171 -10.89 9.12 -8.14
CA GLY A 171 -11.57 10.36 -8.54
C GLY A 171 -12.05 11.18 -7.35
N VAL A 172 -12.61 10.54 -6.32
CA VAL A 172 -12.99 11.23 -5.08
C VAL A 172 -11.75 11.78 -4.40
N LYS A 173 -10.70 10.98 -4.19
CA LYS A 173 -9.47 11.42 -3.49
C LYS A 173 -8.76 12.57 -4.20
N MET A 174 -8.66 12.51 -5.53
CA MET A 174 -8.06 13.59 -6.34
C MET A 174 -8.94 14.84 -6.45
N SER A 175 -10.16 14.81 -5.90
CA SER A 175 -11.06 15.98 -5.84
C SER A 175 -11.07 16.70 -4.49
N LEU A 176 -10.24 16.26 -3.54
CA LEU A 176 -10.15 16.85 -2.20
C LEU A 176 -8.93 17.78 -2.10
N ASP A 177 -9.11 18.95 -1.49
CA ASP A 177 -8.01 19.83 -1.09
C ASP A 177 -7.57 19.42 0.31
N GLN A 178 -6.44 18.71 0.41
CA GLN A 178 -5.90 18.20 1.66
C GLN A 178 -6.93 17.38 2.48
N GLY A 179 -7.73 16.54 1.82
CA GLY A 179 -8.79 15.75 2.45
C GLY A 179 -10.12 16.49 2.65
N VAL A 180 -10.18 17.79 2.34
CA VAL A 180 -11.40 18.59 2.45
C VAL A 180 -12.12 18.66 1.10
N HIS A 181 -13.42 18.42 1.11
CA HIS A 181 -14.26 18.59 -0.08
C HIS A 181 -14.32 20.06 -0.49
N ILE A 182 -14.06 20.36 -1.76
CA ILE A 182 -14.13 21.71 -2.33
C ILE A 182 -15.34 21.86 -3.26
N SER A 183 -15.81 23.09 -3.43
CA SER A 183 -16.91 23.34 -4.37
C SER A 183 -16.45 23.17 -5.83
N PRO A 184 -17.35 22.79 -6.77
CA PRO A 184 -16.99 22.64 -8.18
C PRO A 184 -16.37 23.90 -8.79
N ASP A 185 -16.78 25.09 -8.33
CA ASP A 185 -16.27 26.38 -8.83
C ASP A 185 -14.81 26.64 -8.42
N GLU A 186 -14.33 26.02 -7.34
CA GLU A 186 -12.96 26.16 -6.83
C GLU A 186 -12.00 25.09 -7.35
N PHE A 187 -12.52 24.04 -8.01
CA PHE A 187 -11.74 22.86 -8.39
C PHE A 187 -10.51 23.21 -9.22
N LYS A 188 -10.70 24.09 -10.22
CA LYS A 188 -9.62 24.49 -11.12
C LYS A 188 -8.52 25.30 -10.43
N GLU A 189 -8.83 26.02 -9.37
CA GLU A 189 -7.84 26.87 -8.69
C GLU A 189 -7.06 26.11 -7.60
N LYS A 190 -7.73 25.16 -6.94
CA LYS A 190 -7.17 24.44 -5.80
C LYS A 190 -6.51 23.11 -6.15
N ILE A 191 -6.91 22.47 -7.25
CA ILE A 191 -6.46 21.12 -7.62
C ILE A 191 -5.73 21.06 -8.96
N TRP A 192 -6.18 21.81 -9.98
CA TRP A 192 -5.66 21.70 -11.35
C TRP A 192 -4.63 22.78 -11.73
#